data_AF-A0A950TU65-F1
#
_entry.id   AF-A0A950TU65-F1
#
_cell.length_a   1.000
_cell.length_b   1.000
_cell.length_c   1.000
_cell.angle_alpha   90.00
_cell.angle_beta   90.00
_cell.angle_gamma   90.00
#
_symmetry.space_group_name_H-M   'P 1'
#
loop_
_entity.id
_entity.type
_entity.pdbx_description
1 polymer ?
#
loop_
_entity_poly.entity_id
_entity_poly.type
_entity_poly.pdbx_seq_one_letter_code
_entity_poly.pdbx_strand_id
1 'polypeptide(L)'
;MLYREAGQFKTSYTADQAIFPIPQDRIGLMLLLLAAYVAVPLVGNDYWLSTILIPFLISALAAIGLNLLTGYAGQVSLGTGGFMGVGAYTAYNVAISAPWLNIFVVFALAGLAAAVVGILFGLPSLRIKGFYLAVATLAAQFFLEWAFIRVPWVT
;
A
#
# COMPACT_ATOMS: atom_id res chain seq x y z
N MET A 1 21.83 15.85 16.10
CA MET A 1 22.55 14.75 15.41
C MET A 1 23.06 13.81 16.48
N LEU A 2 22.49 12.61 16.59
CA LEU A 2 22.72 11.65 17.69
C LEU A 2 24.10 10.95 17.61
N TYR A 3 24.81 11.07 16.49
CA TYR A 3 26.12 10.48 16.25
C TYR A 3 26.95 11.36 15.32
N ARG A 4 28.28 11.16 15.33
CA ARG A 4 29.22 11.90 14.48
C ARG A 4 29.26 11.29 13.08
N GLU A 5 29.10 12.13 12.06
CA GLU A 5 29.20 11.75 10.64
C GLU A 5 30.65 11.73 10.13
N ALA A 6 31.58 12.31 10.89
CA ALA A 6 33.00 12.35 10.55
C ALA A 6 33.61 10.94 10.52
N GLY A 7 34.18 10.55 9.38
CA GLY A 7 34.80 9.23 9.15
C GLY A 7 33.99 8.27 8.28
N GLN A 8 32.79 8.67 7.84
CA GLN A 8 31.96 7.88 6.92
C GLN A 8 32.19 8.31 5.48
N PHE A 9 33.18 7.69 4.84
CA PHE A 9 33.51 7.97 3.45
C PHE A 9 32.60 7.20 2.50
N LYS A 10 31.94 7.92 1.60
CA LYS A 10 31.18 7.33 0.49
C LYS A 10 32.14 7.18 -0.69
N THR A 11 32.45 5.95 -1.07
CA THR A 11 33.43 5.65 -2.15
C THR A 11 32.78 5.40 -3.51
N SER A 12 31.44 5.35 -3.58
CA SER A 12 30.69 5.13 -4.82
C SER A 12 29.42 5.97 -4.89
N TYR A 13 29.01 6.35 -6.12
CA TYR A 13 27.76 7.08 -6.36
C TYR A 13 26.52 6.31 -5.85
N THR A 14 26.54 4.98 -5.93
CA THR A 14 25.45 4.14 -5.40
C THR A 14 25.34 4.22 -3.88
N ALA A 15 26.45 4.39 -3.17
CA ALA A 15 26.45 4.59 -1.72
C ALA A 15 25.93 5.99 -1.33
N ASP A 16 26.09 6.97 -2.22
CA ASP A 16 25.56 8.33 -2.03
C ASP A 16 24.06 8.44 -2.30
N GLN A 17 23.56 7.69 -3.28
CA GLN A 17 22.13 7.59 -3.61
C GLN A 17 21.34 6.65 -2.70
N ALA A 18 21.97 6.01 -1.71
CA ALA A 18 21.28 5.10 -0.80
C ALA A 18 20.27 5.86 0.08
N ILE A 19 19.08 5.27 0.26
CA ILE A 19 18.00 5.84 1.09
C ILE A 19 18.46 6.11 2.53
N PHE A 20 19.29 5.23 3.09
CA PHE A 20 19.97 5.41 4.37
C PHE A 20 21.48 5.37 4.14
N PRO A 21 22.13 6.52 3.92
CA PRO A 21 23.56 6.57 3.64
C PRO A 21 24.42 6.30 4.88
N ILE A 22 23.87 6.52 6.07
CA ILE A 22 24.54 6.31 7.35
C ILE A 22 24.17 4.91 7.88
N PRO A 23 25.14 4.03 8.18
CA PRO A 23 24.88 2.69 8.69
C PRO A 23 24.22 2.72 10.08
N GLN A 24 24.49 3.71 10.92
CA GLN A 24 23.81 3.89 12.20
C GLN A 24 22.33 4.20 12.03
N ASP A 25 21.93 5.01 11.04
CA ASP A 25 20.51 5.27 10.73
C ASP A 25 19.81 3.97 10.33
N ARG A 26 20.47 3.16 9.48
CA ARG A 26 19.94 1.87 9.05
C ARG A 26 19.74 0.92 10.23
N ILE A 27 20.74 0.80 11.11
CA ILE A 27 20.66 -0.05 12.30
C ILE A 27 19.61 0.47 13.26
N GLY A 28 19.56 1.79 13.51
CA GLY A 28 18.58 2.42 14.38
C GLY A 28 17.15 2.19 13.90
N LEU A 29 16.91 2.34 12.59
CA LEU A 29 15.62 2.08 11.98
C LEU A 29 15.25 0.59 12.04
N MET A 30 16.19 -0.33 11.78
CA MET A 30 15.96 -1.76 11.93
C MET A 30 15.62 -2.14 13.38
N LEU A 31 16.36 -1.60 14.36
CA LEU A 31 16.09 -1.82 15.78
C LEU A 31 14.72 -1.26 16.18
N LEU A 32 14.35 -0.09 15.66
CA LEU A 32 13.04 0.51 15.92
C LEU A 32 11.90 -0.35 15.34
N LEU A 33 12.05 -0.84 14.11
CA LEU A 33 11.07 -1.73 13.49
C LEU A 33 10.96 -3.07 14.24
N LEU A 34 12.08 -3.64 14.67
CA LEU A 34 12.11 -4.88 15.43
C LEU A 34 11.50 -4.69 16.83
N ALA A 35 11.82 -3.57 17.49
CA ALA A 35 11.20 -3.21 18.76
C ALA A 35 9.69 -3.02 18.62
N ALA A 36 9.22 -2.35 17.55
CA ALA A 36 7.80 -2.22 17.27
C ALA A 36 7.14 -3.58 17.01
N TYR A 37 7.78 -4.46 16.22
CA TYR A 37 7.26 -5.80 15.94
C TYR A 37 7.09 -6.67 17.19
N VAL A 38 7.96 -6.52 18.19
CA VAL A 38 7.89 -7.29 19.43
C VAL A 38 7.02 -6.62 20.49
N ALA A 39 7.16 -5.31 20.70
CA ALA A 39 6.47 -4.59 21.77
C ALA A 39 4.96 -4.44 21.50
N VAL A 40 4.56 -4.18 20.25
CA VAL A 40 3.15 -3.96 19.89
C VAL A 40 2.27 -5.17 20.20
N PRO A 41 2.61 -6.43 19.83
CA PRO A 41 1.79 -7.58 20.19
C PRO A 41 1.86 -7.95 21.68
N LEU A 42 2.94 -7.60 22.40
CA LEU A 42 3.06 -7.86 23.83
C LEU A 42 2.22 -6.90 24.69
N VAL A 43 2.02 -5.66 24.24
CA VAL A 43 1.31 -4.61 24.99
C VAL A 43 -0.12 -4.41 24.48
N GLY A 44 -0.42 -4.83 23.25
CA GLY A 44 -1.71 -4.61 22.60
C GLY A 44 -2.82 -5.49 23.16
N ASN A 45 -3.92 -4.86 23.61
CA ASN A 45 -5.21 -5.52 23.82
C ASN A 45 -5.97 -5.61 22.48
N ASP A 46 -6.95 -6.52 22.36
CA ASP A 46 -7.77 -6.75 21.17
C ASP A 46 -8.37 -5.46 20.60
N TYR A 47 -8.80 -4.54 21.46
CA TYR A 47 -9.29 -3.23 21.06
C TYR A 47 -8.23 -2.40 20.33
N TRP A 48 -7.00 -2.34 20.87
CA TRP A 48 -5.91 -1.59 20.27
C TRP A 48 -5.48 -2.20 18.93
N LEU A 49 -5.41 -3.53 18.87
CA LEU A 49 -5.00 -4.23 17.65
C LEU A 49 -6.08 -4.11 16.56
N SER A 50 -7.34 -4.41 16.89
CA SER A 50 -8.41 -4.51 15.90
C SER A 50 -8.99 -3.16 15.48
N THR A 51 -9.18 -2.24 16.44
CA THR A 51 -9.86 -0.96 16.17
C THR A 51 -8.90 0.14 15.72
N ILE A 52 -7.64 0.08 16.17
CA ILE A 52 -6.67 1.17 15.93
C ILE A 52 -5.58 0.71 14.97
N LEU A 53 -4.84 -0.34 15.33
CA LEU A 53 -3.64 -0.73 14.60
C LEU A 53 -3.96 -1.24 13.18
N ILE A 54 -4.92 -2.14 13.03
CA ILE A 54 -5.29 -2.68 11.70
C ILE A 54 -5.78 -1.57 10.76
N PRO A 55 -6.77 -0.72 11.12
CA PRO A 55 -7.20 0.38 10.25
C PRO A 55 -6.11 1.40 9.96
N PHE A 56 -5.22 1.66 10.93
CA PHE A 56 -4.06 2.52 10.73
C PHE A 56 -3.10 1.94 9.69
N LEU A 57 -2.75 0.65 9.77
CA LEU A 57 -1.87 -0.01 8.81
C LEU A 57 -2.48 -0.04 7.40
N ILE A 58 -3.77 -0.32 7.31
CA ILE A 58 -4.52 -0.29 6.05
C ILE A 58 -4.48 1.12 5.43
N SER A 59 -4.76 2.16 6.23
CA SER A 59 -4.73 3.55 5.77
C SER A 59 -3.32 4.00 5.40
N ALA A 60 -2.30 3.54 6.12
CA ALA A 60 -0.91 3.81 5.81
C ALA A 60 -0.49 3.20 4.47
N LEU A 61 -0.91 1.96 4.18
CA LEU A 61 -0.71 1.33 2.87
C LEU A 61 -1.39 2.14 1.75
N ALA A 62 -2.64 2.57 1.96
CA ALA A 62 -3.35 3.43 1.01
C ALA A 62 -2.64 4.77 0.80
N ALA A 63 -2.12 5.40 1.85
CA ALA A 63 -1.36 6.65 1.79
C ALA A 63 -0.03 6.48 1.04
N ILE A 64 0.70 5.38 1.25
CA ILE A 64 1.93 5.08 0.52
C ILE A 64 1.64 4.87 -0.97
N GLY A 65 0.59 4.11 -1.30
CA GLY A 65 0.14 3.93 -2.68
C GLY A 65 -0.25 5.26 -3.34
N LEU A 66 -0.97 6.12 -2.61
CA LEU A 66 -1.31 7.46 -3.08
C LEU A 66 -0.06 8.32 -3.30
N ASN A 67 0.91 8.30 -2.38
CA ASN A 67 2.18 9.03 -2.51
C ASN A 67 2.99 8.57 -3.74
N LEU A 68 2.92 7.29 -4.10
CA LEU A 68 3.55 6.80 -5.32
C LEU A 68 2.96 7.48 -6.57
N LEU A 69 1.63 7.64 -6.63
CA LEU A 69 0.97 8.31 -7.75
C LEU A 69 1.15 9.83 -7.71
N THR A 70 0.85 10.47 -6.57
CA THR A 70 0.82 11.94 -6.46
C THR A 70 2.22 12.52 -6.32
N GLY A 71 3.07 11.90 -5.51
CA GLY A 71 4.43 12.37 -5.22
C GLY A 71 5.41 12.06 -6.35
N TYR A 72 5.48 10.81 -6.79
CA TYR A 72 6.48 10.41 -7.79
C TYR A 72 6.00 10.56 -9.24
N ALA A 73 4.76 10.19 -9.55
CA ALA A 73 4.23 10.31 -10.91
C ALA A 73 3.55 11.67 -11.19
N GLY A 74 3.29 12.49 -10.17
CA GLY A 74 2.63 13.79 -10.31
C GLY A 74 1.15 13.70 -10.69
N GLN A 75 0.50 12.55 -10.45
CA GLN A 75 -0.88 12.28 -10.84
C GLN A 75 -1.81 12.32 -9.63
N VAL A 76 -2.85 13.16 -9.70
CA VAL A 76 -3.88 13.20 -8.67
C VAL A 76 -4.84 12.03 -8.85
N SER A 77 -4.97 11.20 -7.81
CA SER A 77 -5.90 10.07 -7.76
C SER A 77 -6.84 10.21 -6.56
N LEU A 78 -8.14 10.11 -6.82
CA LEU A 78 -9.21 10.09 -5.82
C LEU A 78 -9.90 8.71 -5.75
N GLY A 79 -9.40 7.73 -6.51
CA GLY A 79 -10.01 6.40 -6.64
C GLY A 79 -9.42 5.31 -5.74
N THR A 80 -8.52 5.67 -4.82
CA THR A 80 -7.70 4.73 -4.04
C THR A 80 -8.52 3.72 -3.25
N GLY A 81 -9.67 4.13 -2.70
CA GLY A 81 -10.55 3.26 -1.92
C GLY A 81 -11.20 2.17 -2.78
N GLY A 82 -11.61 2.51 -4.01
CA GLY A 82 -12.19 1.56 -4.95
C GLY A 82 -11.19 0.44 -5.33
N PHE A 83 -9.96 0.82 -5.69
CA PHE A 83 -8.92 -0.15 -6.05
C PHE A 83 -8.46 -0.99 -4.84
N MET A 84 -8.40 -0.39 -3.65
CA MET A 84 -8.16 -1.13 -2.41
C MET A 84 -9.27 -2.18 -2.17
N GLY A 85 -10.53 -1.82 -2.42
CA GLY A 85 -11.67 -2.73 -2.35
C GLY A 85 -11.54 -3.92 -3.29
N VAL A 86 -11.08 -3.72 -4.53
CA VAL A 86 -10.87 -4.83 -5.49
C VAL A 86 -9.92 -5.88 -4.91
N GLY A 87 -8.80 -5.44 -4.33
CA GLY A 87 -7.83 -6.32 -3.69
C GLY A 87 -8.44 -7.06 -2.49
N ALA A 88 -9.16 -6.34 -1.62
CA ALA A 88 -9.79 -6.91 -0.44
C ALA A 88 -10.83 -8.00 -0.78
N TYR A 89 -11.77 -7.71 -1.69
CA TYR A 89 -12.79 -8.68 -2.11
C TYR A 89 -12.18 -9.87 -2.87
N THR A 90 -11.15 -9.64 -3.69
CA THR A 90 -10.45 -10.74 -4.34
C THR A 90 -9.74 -11.64 -3.33
N ALA A 91 -9.04 -11.06 -2.35
CA ALA A 91 -8.39 -11.83 -1.29
C ALA A 91 -9.40 -12.66 -0.48
N TYR A 92 -10.54 -12.06 -0.14
CA TYR A 92 -11.65 -12.73 0.54
C TYR A 92 -12.18 -13.93 -0.25
N ASN A 93 -12.54 -13.71 -1.53
CA ASN A 93 -13.10 -14.77 -2.38
C ASN A 93 -12.11 -15.91 -2.63
N VAL A 94 -10.83 -15.60 -2.87
CA VAL A 94 -9.80 -16.63 -3.07
C VAL A 94 -9.53 -17.42 -1.78
N ALA A 95 -9.48 -16.74 -0.62
CA ALA A 95 -9.28 -17.40 0.66
C ALA A 95 -10.42 -18.38 1.01
N ILE A 96 -11.66 -18.03 0.69
CA ILE A 96 -12.82 -18.91 0.91
C ILE A 96 -12.87 -20.04 -0.11
N SER A 97 -12.66 -19.72 -1.39
CA SER A 97 -12.78 -20.70 -2.48
C SER A 97 -11.67 -21.76 -2.44
N ALA A 98 -10.49 -21.38 -1.93
CA ALA A 98 -9.35 -22.27 -1.86
C ALA A 98 -8.60 -22.14 -0.52
N PRO A 99 -9.17 -22.67 0.58
CA PRO A 99 -8.62 -22.53 1.93
C PRO A 99 -7.24 -23.18 2.13
N TRP A 100 -6.84 -24.07 1.22
CA TRP A 100 -5.54 -24.74 1.23
C TRP A 100 -4.41 -23.87 0.68
N LEU A 101 -4.71 -22.72 0.05
CA LEU A 101 -3.67 -21.83 -0.44
C LEU A 101 -3.00 -21.06 0.69
N ASN A 102 -1.69 -20.90 0.56
CA ASN A 102 -0.91 -20.05 1.45
C ASN A 102 -1.36 -18.58 1.31
N ILE A 103 -1.51 -17.90 2.44
CA ILE A 103 -1.93 -16.48 2.51
C ILE A 103 -1.09 -15.55 1.63
N PHE A 104 0.21 -15.83 1.47
CA PHE A 104 1.09 -15.05 0.59
C PHE A 104 0.66 -15.15 -0.88
N VAL A 105 0.19 -16.33 -1.31
CA VAL A 105 -0.29 -16.54 -2.68
C VAL A 105 -1.66 -15.86 -2.86
N VAL A 106 -2.52 -15.91 -1.84
CA VAL A 106 -3.80 -15.18 -1.84
C VAL A 106 -3.57 -13.68 -2.03
N PHE A 107 -2.63 -13.10 -1.28
CA PHE A 107 -2.29 -11.68 -1.42
C PHE A 107 -1.64 -11.35 -2.76
N ALA A 108 -0.80 -12.22 -3.31
CA ALA A 108 -0.25 -12.03 -4.65
C ALA A 108 -1.34 -12.03 -5.72
N LEU A 109 -2.29 -12.96 -5.67
CA LEU A 109 -3.42 -13.03 -6.60
C LEU A 109 -4.35 -11.81 -6.45
N ALA A 110 -4.65 -11.39 -5.23
CA ALA A 110 -5.43 -10.20 -4.96
C ALA A 110 -4.76 -8.92 -5.49
N GLY A 111 -3.44 -8.79 -5.30
CA GLY A 111 -2.64 -7.70 -5.84
C GLY A 111 -2.63 -7.70 -7.37
N LEU A 112 -2.50 -8.87 -8.00
CA LEU A 112 -2.57 -9.01 -9.45
C LEU A 112 -3.96 -8.63 -10.00
N ALA A 113 -5.04 -9.05 -9.34
CA ALA A 113 -6.39 -8.68 -9.74
C ALA A 113 -6.61 -7.16 -9.63
N ALA A 114 -6.20 -6.55 -8.52
CA ALA A 114 -6.24 -5.10 -8.34
C ALA A 114 -5.39 -4.37 -9.39
N ALA A 115 -4.21 -4.91 -9.76
CA ALA A 115 -3.37 -4.37 -10.82
C ALA A 115 -4.03 -4.48 -12.19
N VAL A 116 -4.67 -5.60 -12.53
CA VAL A 116 -5.38 -5.77 -13.80
C VAL A 116 -6.54 -4.78 -13.90
N VAL A 117 -7.36 -4.66 -12.86
CA VAL A 117 -8.45 -3.67 -12.82
C VAL A 117 -7.87 -2.24 -12.88
N GLY A 118 -6.80 -1.98 -12.14
CA GLY A 118 -6.06 -0.72 -12.19
C GLY A 118 -5.54 -0.39 -13.59
N ILE A 119 -5.06 -1.36 -14.36
CA ILE A 119 -4.64 -1.17 -15.75
C ILE A 119 -5.86 -0.87 -16.63
N LEU A 120 -6.96 -1.61 -16.48
CA LEU A 120 -8.18 -1.40 -17.29
C LEU A 120 -8.75 0.01 -17.15
N PHE A 121 -8.76 0.57 -15.93
CA PHE A 121 -9.23 1.94 -15.69
C PHE A 121 -8.10 3.00 -15.81
N GLY A 122 -6.86 2.61 -15.56
CA GLY A 122 -5.67 3.47 -15.57
C GLY A 122 -5.20 3.82 -16.97
N LEU A 123 -5.05 2.84 -17.86
CA LEU A 123 -4.57 3.07 -19.23
C LEU A 123 -5.37 4.12 -20.02
N PRO A 124 -6.73 4.08 -20.00
CA PRO A 124 -7.51 5.12 -20.69
C PRO A 124 -7.44 6.47 -19.95
N SER A 125 -7.38 6.47 -18.62
CA SER A 125 -7.35 7.71 -17.83
C SER A 125 -6.02 8.46 -17.96
N LEU A 126 -4.91 7.78 -18.23
CA LEU A 126 -3.62 8.42 -18.53
C LEU A 126 -3.64 9.33 -19.78
N ARG A 127 -4.66 9.22 -20.65
CA ARG A 127 -4.79 10.07 -21.84
C ARG A 127 -5.27 11.49 -21.53
N ILE A 128 -5.81 11.72 -20.33
CA ILE A 128 -6.32 13.02 -19.86
C ILE A 128 -5.43 13.55 -18.73
N LYS A 129 -5.29 14.88 -18.61
CA LYS A 129 -4.32 15.52 -17.70
C LYS A 129 -5.00 16.24 -16.53
N GLY A 130 -4.27 16.30 -15.41
CA GLY A 130 -4.61 17.16 -14.27
C GLY A 130 -5.94 16.79 -13.61
N PHE A 131 -6.84 17.77 -13.52
CA PHE A 131 -8.13 17.61 -12.84
C PHE A 131 -9.03 16.54 -13.47
N TYR A 132 -9.00 16.39 -14.80
CA TYR A 132 -9.81 15.38 -15.49
C TYR A 132 -9.39 13.95 -15.13
N LEU A 133 -8.10 13.72 -14.89
CA LEU A 133 -7.61 12.43 -14.40
C LEU A 133 -8.20 12.10 -13.02
N ALA A 134 -8.18 13.07 -12.10
CA ALA A 134 -8.74 12.90 -10.76
C ALA A 134 -10.23 12.52 -10.82
N VAL A 135 -11.01 13.21 -11.65
CA VAL A 135 -12.44 12.91 -11.85
C VAL A 135 -12.64 11.50 -12.43
N ALA A 136 -11.80 11.06 -13.37
CA ALA A 136 -11.88 9.71 -13.91
C ALA A 136 -11.61 8.63 -12.85
N THR A 137 -10.63 8.84 -11.97
CA THR A 137 -10.37 7.92 -10.85
C THR A 137 -11.50 7.89 -9.82
N LEU A 138 -12.15 9.03 -9.57
CA LEU A 138 -13.32 9.11 -8.70
C LEU A 138 -14.52 8.35 -9.29
N ALA A 139 -14.77 8.52 -10.60
CA ALA A 139 -15.81 7.77 -11.31
C ALA A 139 -15.54 6.26 -11.27
N ALA A 140 -14.28 5.84 -11.45
CA ALA A 140 -13.88 4.44 -11.31
C ALA A 140 -14.18 3.90 -9.90
N GLN A 141 -13.89 4.68 -8.85
CA GLN A 141 -14.20 4.27 -7.48
C GLN A 141 -15.69 4.07 -7.25
N PHE A 142 -16.55 5.01 -7.65
CA PHE A 142 -18.01 4.84 -7.51
C PHE A 142 -18.53 3.65 -8.32
N PHE A 143 -17.98 3.41 -9.50
CA PHE A 143 -18.34 2.23 -10.29
C PHE A 143 -17.93 0.93 -9.60
N LEU A 144 -16.71 0.86 -9.04
CA LEU A 144 -16.24 -0.32 -8.31
C LEU A 144 -17.07 -0.57 -7.07
N GLU A 145 -17.39 0.46 -6.30
CA GLU A 145 -18.28 0.36 -5.13
C GLU A 145 -19.68 -0.15 -5.53
N TRP A 146 -20.26 0.41 -6.59
CA TRP A 146 -21.51 -0.09 -7.15
C TRP A 146 -21.40 -1.56 -7.58
N ALA A 147 -20.30 -1.95 -8.21
CA ALA A 147 -20.08 -3.33 -8.64
C ALA A 147 -19.98 -4.29 -7.45
N PHE A 148 -19.31 -3.90 -6.36
CA PHE A 148 -19.21 -4.71 -5.14
C PHE A 148 -20.57 -4.99 -4.50
N ILE A 149 -21.49 -4.03 -4.57
CA ILE A 149 -22.83 -4.14 -3.99
C ILE A 149 -23.78 -4.88 -4.93
N ARG A 150 -23.65 -4.67 -6.25
CA ARG A 150 -24.64 -5.14 -7.23
C ARG A 150 -24.31 -6.50 -7.83
N VAL A 151 -23.03 -6.89 -7.87
CA VAL A 151 -22.58 -8.12 -8.52
C VAL A 151 -22.45 -9.24 -7.47
N PRO A 152 -23.36 -10.24 -7.47
CA PRO A 152 -23.47 -11.21 -6.37
C PRO A 152 -22.32 -12.21 -6.23
N TRP A 153 -21.40 -12.26 -7.19
CA TRP A 153 -20.23 -13.15 -7.10
C TRP A 153 -19.00 -12.45 -6.51
N VAL A 154 -19.07 -11.12 -6.29
CA VAL A 154 -17.91 -10.33 -5.81
C VAL A 154 -17.93 -10.24 -4.28
N THR A 155 -19.12 -10.27 -3.69
CA THR A 155 -19.41 -10.30 -2.26
C THR A 155 -19.97 -11.65 -1.85
#